data_AF-A0A8X8YCD3-F1
#
_entry.id   AF-A0A8X8YCD3-F1
#
_cell.length_a   1.000
_cell.length_b   1.000
_cell.length_c   1.000
_cell.angle_alpha   90.00
_cell.angle_beta   90.00
_cell.angle_gamma   90.00
#
_symmetry.space_group_name_H-M   'P 1'
#
loop_
_entity.id
_entity.type
_entity.pdbx_description
1 polymer ?
#
loop_
_entity_poly.entity_id
_entity_poly.type
_entity_poly.pdbx_seq_one_letter_code
_entity_poly.pdbx_strand_id
1 'polypeptide(L)'
;MSFRRIREEETLSLCKQIASCERIGSPVDISGILYLTSFDVTTRVVVGGKTNERGTVTSIIQESIQLATGFMLADLYPSINLLPLITGAKFKTQRMYRKLDKLFDSIIEQHKAAGDGGEVEDLVDVLLKIQQDETEFPLTTQNIKAVVLVCASFILN
;
A
#
# COMPACT_ATOMS: atom_id res chain seq x y z
N MET A 1 -0.12 16.82 14.68
CA MET A 1 0.71 17.72 13.84
C MET A 1 1.82 16.99 13.05
N SER A 2 2.21 15.76 13.41
CA SER A 2 3.33 15.00 12.80
C SER A 2 3.30 14.90 11.26
N PHE A 3 2.15 14.56 10.64
CA PHE A 3 2.09 14.36 9.18
C PHE A 3 1.96 15.63 8.32
N ARG A 4 1.94 16.83 8.94
CA ARG A 4 1.80 18.09 8.20
C ARG A 4 2.96 18.27 7.21
N ARG A 5 4.18 17.96 7.66
CA ARG A 5 5.40 18.08 6.86
C ARG A 5 5.34 17.22 5.59
N ILE A 6 4.90 15.96 5.72
CA ILE A 6 4.74 15.04 4.57
C ILE A 6 3.77 15.64 3.55
N ARG A 7 2.61 16.14 4.00
CA ARG A 7 1.63 16.75 3.09
C ARG A 7 2.19 17.97 2.38
N GLU A 8 2.90 18.86 3.10
CA GLU A 8 3.50 20.05 2.50
C GLU A 8 4.58 19.68 1.47
N GLU A 9 5.45 18.71 1.78
CA GLU A 9 6.47 18.21 0.86
C GLU A 9 5.85 17.60 -0.41
N GLU A 10 4.82 16.75 -0.27
CA GLU A 10 4.17 16.12 -1.43
C GLU A 10 3.31 17.11 -2.23
N THR A 11 2.70 18.11 -1.58
CA THR A 11 1.98 19.19 -2.29
C THR A 11 2.95 20.04 -3.11
N LEU A 12 4.12 20.37 -2.56
CA LEU A 12 5.16 21.09 -3.30
C LEU A 12 5.71 20.26 -4.48
N SER A 13 5.87 18.95 -4.30
CA SER A 13 6.24 18.01 -5.36
C SER A 13 5.21 18.01 -6.49
N LEU A 14 3.92 17.95 -6.16
CA LEU A 14 2.81 18.06 -7.11
C LEU A 14 2.84 19.38 -7.89
N CYS A 15 2.99 20.53 -7.22
CA CYS A 15 3.07 21.83 -7.89
C CYS A 15 4.25 21.90 -8.87
N LYS A 16 5.41 21.34 -8.49
CA LYS A 16 6.58 21.28 -9.37
C LYS A 16 6.35 20.39 -10.60
N GLN A 17 5.66 19.26 -10.44
CA GLN A 17 5.30 18.39 -11.56
C GLN A 17 4.39 19.11 -12.54
N ILE A 18 3.32 19.75 -12.05
CA ILE A 18 2.39 20.51 -12.91
C ILE A 18 3.13 21.62 -13.67
N ALA A 19 3.94 22.43 -12.97
CA ALA A 19 4.72 23.50 -13.59
C ALA A 19 5.75 22.99 -14.61
N SER A 20 6.24 21.75 -14.46
CA SER A 20 7.15 21.14 -15.43
C SER A 20 6.44 20.72 -16.71
N CYS A 21 5.18 20.29 -16.63
CA CYS A 21 4.38 19.91 -17.79
C CYS A 21 3.97 21.11 -18.65
N GLU A 22 3.78 22.28 -18.04
CA GLU A 22 3.51 23.54 -18.75
C GLU A 22 4.60 23.86 -19.78
N ARG A 23 5.88 23.57 -19.46
CA ARG A 23 7.02 23.81 -20.36
C ARG A 23 7.03 22.92 -21.62
N ILE A 24 6.29 21.80 -21.59
CA ILE A 24 6.26 20.80 -22.66
C ILE A 24 5.09 21.07 -23.63
N GLY A 25 4.10 21.88 -23.24
CA GLY A 25 2.93 22.20 -24.06
C GLY A 25 1.96 21.03 -24.27
N SER A 26 2.14 19.91 -23.58
CA SER A 26 1.28 18.73 -23.65
C SER A 26 0.12 18.81 -22.65
N PRO A 27 -1.05 18.20 -22.94
CA PRO A 27 -2.12 18.03 -21.96
C PRO A 27 -1.60 17.39 -20.67
N VAL A 28 -2.00 17.94 -19.52
CA VAL A 28 -1.59 17.46 -18.20
C VAL A 28 -2.64 16.49 -17.67
N ASP A 29 -2.26 15.24 -17.42
CA ASP A 29 -3.10 14.28 -16.70
C ASP A 29 -3.09 14.58 -15.19
N ILE A 30 -3.96 15.51 -14.78
CA ILE A 30 -4.09 15.92 -13.37
C ILE A 30 -4.56 14.74 -12.51
N SER A 31 -5.42 13.87 -13.04
CA SER A 31 -5.92 12.70 -12.33
C SER A 31 -4.78 11.74 -11.97
N GLY A 32 -3.91 11.43 -12.93
CA GLY A 32 -2.73 10.60 -12.70
C GLY A 32 -1.74 11.22 -11.71
N ILE A 33 -1.49 12.53 -11.80
CA ILE A 33 -0.60 13.24 -10.87
C ILE A 33 -1.17 13.21 -9.45
N LEU A 34 -2.45 13.58 -9.27
CA LEU A 34 -3.10 13.61 -7.96
C LEU A 34 -3.16 12.22 -7.33
N TYR A 35 -3.42 11.21 -8.14
CA TYR A 35 -3.39 9.81 -7.74
C TYR A 35 -2.01 9.42 -7.18
N LEU A 36 -0.94 9.71 -7.94
CA LEU A 36 0.43 9.39 -7.57
C LEU A 36 0.91 10.16 -6.33
N THR A 37 0.48 11.42 -6.16
CA THR A 37 0.77 12.21 -4.97
C THR A 37 0.05 11.68 -3.74
N SER A 38 -1.24 11.35 -3.87
CA SER A 38 -2.01 10.74 -2.77
C SER A 38 -1.39 9.42 -2.33
N PHE A 39 -0.99 8.58 -3.30
CA PHE A 39 -0.26 7.35 -3.03
C PHE A 39 1.05 7.59 -2.26
N ASP A 40 1.86 8.58 -2.65
CA ASP A 40 3.13 8.90 -1.97
C ASP A 40 2.89 9.34 -0.53
N VAL A 41 1.90 10.20 -0.29
CA VAL A 41 1.55 10.64 1.07
C VAL A 41 1.20 9.42 1.93
N THR A 42 0.33 8.53 1.45
CA THR A 42 -0.10 7.34 2.19
C THR A 42 1.06 6.42 2.48
N THR A 43 1.85 6.11 1.46
CA THR A 43 2.96 5.18 1.56
C THR A 43 3.97 5.72 2.58
N ARG A 44 4.28 7.02 2.53
CA ARG A 44 5.16 7.67 3.52
C ARG A 44 4.62 7.66 4.95
N VAL A 45 3.30 7.75 5.12
CA VAL A 45 2.66 7.72 6.45
C VAL A 45 2.59 6.29 6.99
N VAL A 46 2.38 5.30 6.12
CA VAL A 46 2.12 3.91 6.51
C VAL A 46 3.42 3.12 6.65
N VAL A 47 4.35 3.25 5.71
CA VAL A 47 5.58 2.43 5.62
C VAL A 47 6.87 3.27 5.69
N GLY A 48 6.73 4.54 6.09
CA GLY A 48 7.85 5.48 6.12
C GLY A 48 8.37 5.81 4.73
N GLY A 49 9.46 6.59 4.69
CA GLY A 49 10.40 6.77 3.56
C GLY A 49 9.85 6.99 2.14
N LYS A 50 10.73 7.34 1.20
CA LYS A 50 10.38 7.18 -0.23
C LYS A 50 10.87 5.82 -0.68
N THR A 51 9.96 4.94 -1.11
CA THR A 51 10.37 3.68 -1.75
C THR A 51 10.96 3.96 -3.13
N ASN A 52 12.17 3.44 -3.37
CA ASN A 52 12.79 3.46 -4.70
C ASN A 52 12.01 2.60 -5.70
N GLU A 53 11.13 1.72 -5.22
CA GLU A 53 10.30 0.82 -6.02
C GLU A 53 8.86 1.32 -6.17
N ARG A 54 8.65 2.65 -6.04
CA ARG A 54 7.34 3.32 -6.10
C ARG A 54 6.38 2.72 -7.12
N GLY A 55 6.80 2.61 -8.39
CA GLY A 55 5.96 2.07 -9.46
C GLY A 55 5.51 0.62 -9.22
N THR A 56 6.41 -0.21 -8.69
CA THR A 56 6.11 -1.61 -8.35
C THR A 56 5.11 -1.71 -7.20
N VAL A 57 5.33 -0.94 -6.13
CA VAL A 57 4.43 -0.93 -4.95
C VAL A 57 3.03 -0.45 -5.36
N THR A 58 2.94 0.67 -6.08
CA THR A 58 1.67 1.20 -6.59
C THR A 58 0.97 0.17 -7.48
N SER A 59 1.70 -0.46 -8.41
CA SER A 59 1.13 -1.43 -9.33
C SER A 59 0.58 -2.67 -8.62
N ILE A 60 1.31 -3.22 -7.64
CA ILE A 60 0.86 -4.40 -6.89
C ILE A 60 -0.41 -4.06 -6.09
N ILE A 61 -0.45 -2.90 -5.42
CA ILE A 61 -1.61 -2.49 -4.64
C ILE A 61 -2.82 -2.26 -5.55
N GLN A 62 -2.65 -1.57 -6.68
CA GLN A 62 -3.73 -1.39 -7.68
C GLN A 62 -4.27 -2.72 -8.20
N GLU A 63 -3.39 -3.63 -8.63
CA GLU A 63 -3.77 -4.96 -9.13
C GLU A 63 -4.52 -5.74 -8.05
N SER A 64 -4.13 -5.59 -6.78
CA SER A 64 -4.81 -6.24 -5.65
C SER A 64 -6.22 -5.70 -5.41
N ILE A 65 -6.42 -4.39 -5.52
CA ILE A 65 -7.74 -3.76 -5.37
C ILE A 65 -8.65 -4.16 -6.52
N GLN A 66 -8.16 -4.09 -7.76
CA GLN A 66 -8.92 -4.53 -8.93
C GLN A 66 -9.37 -5.99 -8.82
N LEU A 67 -8.53 -6.85 -8.24
CA LEU A 67 -8.89 -8.25 -8.00
C LEU A 67 -9.90 -8.40 -6.85
N ALA A 68 -9.80 -7.57 -5.81
CA ALA A 68 -10.69 -7.62 -4.64
C ALA A 68 -12.08 -6.98 -4.90
N THR A 69 -12.15 -5.96 -5.74
CA THR A 69 -13.40 -5.27 -6.12
C THR A 69 -14.03 -5.83 -7.40
N GLY A 70 -13.27 -6.62 -8.16
CA GLY A 70 -13.71 -7.25 -9.40
C GLY A 70 -14.78 -8.30 -9.16
N PHE A 71 -15.74 -8.40 -10.09
CA PHE A 71 -16.78 -9.43 -10.04
C PHE A 71 -16.18 -10.82 -10.29
N MET A 72 -16.28 -11.72 -9.31
CA MET A 72 -15.97 -13.14 -9.51
C MET A 72 -17.25 -13.99 -9.43
N LEU A 73 -17.48 -14.84 -10.44
CA LEU A 73 -18.64 -15.75 -10.46
C LEU A 73 -18.68 -16.70 -9.25
N ALA A 74 -17.49 -17.00 -8.70
CA ALA A 74 -17.34 -17.74 -7.46
C ALA A 74 -18.00 -17.07 -6.25
N ASP A 75 -18.06 -15.74 -6.22
CA ASP A 75 -18.65 -14.98 -5.11
C ASP A 75 -20.19 -15.02 -5.16
N LEU A 76 -20.78 -15.16 -6.35
CA LEU A 76 -22.23 -15.26 -6.53
C LEU A 76 -22.78 -16.66 -6.25
N TYR A 77 -21.99 -17.70 -6.53
CA TYR A 77 -22.38 -19.10 -6.37
C TYR A 77 -21.39 -19.86 -5.48
N PRO A 78 -21.30 -19.51 -4.19
CA PRO A 78 -20.33 -20.11 -3.26
C PRO A 78 -20.52 -21.63 -3.08
N SER A 79 -21.72 -22.15 -3.37
CA SER A 79 -22.00 -23.59 -3.34
C SER A 79 -21.23 -24.40 -4.40
N ILE A 80 -20.72 -23.76 -5.46
CA ILE A 80 -19.99 -24.44 -6.53
C ILE A 80 -18.48 -24.23 -6.33
N ASN A 81 -17.89 -25.07 -5.48
CA ASN A 81 -16.47 -25.00 -5.10
C ASN A 81 -15.47 -25.16 -6.26
N LEU A 82 -15.93 -25.62 -7.43
CA LEU A 82 -15.11 -25.75 -8.64
C LEU A 82 -15.00 -24.43 -9.43
N LEU A 83 -15.92 -23.47 -9.26
CA LEU A 83 -15.89 -22.20 -9.99
C LEU A 83 -14.59 -21.41 -9.79
N PRO A 84 -14.04 -21.24 -8.58
CA PRO A 84 -12.75 -20.57 -8.40
C PRO A 84 -11.61 -21.23 -9.17
N LEU A 85 -11.66 -22.57 -9.34
CA LEU A 85 -10.63 -23.34 -10.04
C LEU A 85 -10.80 -23.19 -11.56
N ILE A 86 -12.02 -23.37 -12.07
CA ILE A 86 -12.34 -23.32 -13.51
C ILE A 86 -12.14 -21.91 -14.08
N THR A 87 -12.58 -20.88 -13.35
CA THR A 87 -12.39 -19.48 -13.77
C THR A 87 -10.96 -18.98 -13.60
N GLY A 88 -10.10 -19.76 -12.93
CA GLY A 88 -8.74 -19.37 -12.57
C GLY A 88 -8.64 -18.33 -11.44
N ALA A 89 -9.77 -17.91 -10.86
CA ALA A 89 -9.81 -16.95 -9.76
C ALA A 89 -8.92 -17.39 -8.58
N LYS A 90 -8.97 -18.67 -8.19
CA LYS A 90 -8.14 -19.23 -7.12
C LYS A 90 -6.65 -19.00 -7.36
N PHE A 91 -6.17 -19.24 -8.58
CA PHE A 91 -4.76 -19.08 -8.92
C PHE A 91 -4.37 -17.61 -9.00
N LYS A 92 -5.24 -16.74 -9.53
CA LYS A 92 -5.03 -15.28 -9.55
C LYS A 92 -4.92 -14.72 -8.13
N THR A 93 -5.84 -15.07 -7.25
CA THR A 93 -5.83 -14.63 -5.84
C THR A 93 -4.59 -15.14 -5.10
N GLN A 94 -4.21 -16.41 -5.27
CA GLN A 94 -2.99 -16.94 -4.66
C GLN A 94 -1.72 -16.26 -5.18
N ARG A 95 -1.64 -15.97 -6.49
CA ARG A 95 -0.52 -15.23 -7.07
C ARG A 95 -0.44 -13.81 -6.51
N MET A 96 -1.59 -13.14 -6.38
CA MET A 96 -1.66 -11.80 -5.81
C MET A 96 -1.26 -11.79 -4.34
N TYR A 97 -1.80 -12.72 -3.56
CA TYR A 97 -1.43 -12.90 -2.15
C TYR A 97 0.10 -13.01 -2.00
N ARG A 98 0.77 -13.85 -2.80
CA ARG A 98 2.23 -13.99 -2.76
C ARG A 98 2.99 -12.72 -3.14
N LYS A 99 2.46 -11.88 -4.05
CA LYS A 99 3.08 -10.59 -4.40
C LYS A 99 3.00 -9.63 -3.21
N LEU A 100 1.82 -9.49 -2.61
CA LEU A 100 1.60 -8.65 -1.44
C LEU A 100 2.41 -9.12 -0.23
N ASP A 101 2.42 -10.43 0.02
CA ASP A 101 3.15 -11.04 1.13
C ASP A 101 4.64 -10.71 1.06
N LYS A 102 5.27 -10.91 -0.10
CA LYS A 102 6.67 -10.57 -0.34
C LYS A 102 6.96 -9.07 -0.22
N LEU A 103 6.07 -8.23 -0.74
CA LEU A 103 6.19 -6.78 -0.65
C LEU A 103 6.21 -6.34 0.81
N PHE A 104 5.24 -6.79 1.61
CA PHE A 104 5.16 -6.40 3.01
C PHE A 104 6.21 -7.06 3.89
N ASP A 105 6.66 -8.28 3.57
CA ASP A 105 7.84 -8.87 4.21
C ASP A 105 9.07 -7.99 4.01
N SER A 106 9.32 -7.55 2.77
CA SER A 106 10.45 -6.65 2.50
C SER A 106 10.35 -5.35 3.29
N ILE A 107 9.15 -4.76 3.38
CA ILE A 107 8.92 -3.53 4.16
C ILE A 107 9.18 -3.79 5.65
N ILE A 108 8.59 -4.83 6.22
CA ILE A 108 8.73 -5.16 7.65
C ILE A 108 10.19 -5.44 8.01
N GLU A 109 10.92 -6.19 7.17
CA GLU A 109 12.33 -6.48 7.41
C GLU A 109 13.22 -5.22 7.31
N GLN A 110 12.89 -4.27 6.43
CA GLN A 110 13.57 -2.97 6.39
C GLN A 110 13.40 -2.19 7.71
N HIS A 111 12.20 -2.16 8.28
CA HIS A 111 11.94 -1.46 9.55
C HIS A 111 12.64 -2.15 10.72
N LYS A 112 12.61 -3.49 10.78
CA LYS A 112 13.36 -4.25 11.80
C LYS A 112 14.86 -4.03 11.72
N ALA A 113 15.42 -3.93 10.51
CA ALA A 113 16.85 -3.72 10.29
C ALA A 113 17.32 -2.29 10.61
N ALA A 114 16.45 -1.30 10.48
CA ALA A 114 16.75 0.11 10.80
C ALA A 114 16.99 0.34 12.31
N GLY A 115 16.45 -0.54 13.17
CA GLY A 115 16.65 -0.51 14.63
C GLY A 115 15.78 0.53 15.35
N ASP A 116 15.69 0.44 16.68
CA ASP A 116 14.90 1.34 17.54
C ASP A 116 15.59 2.69 17.75
N GLY A 117 15.75 3.47 16.68
CA GLY A 117 16.30 4.83 16.70
C GLY A 117 15.52 5.86 17.54
N GLY A 118 14.67 5.39 18.48
CA GLY A 118 13.98 6.19 19.49
C GLY A 118 12.72 6.90 19.00
N GLU A 119 12.66 7.32 17.74
CA GLU A 119 11.47 7.92 17.15
C GLU A 119 10.66 6.88 16.38
N VAL A 120 9.38 6.76 16.73
CA VAL A 120 8.38 6.05 15.92
C VAL A 120 8.04 6.97 14.75
N GLU A 121 8.47 6.61 13.54
CA GLU A 121 8.36 7.50 12.38
C GLU A 121 7.07 7.25 11.58
N ASP A 122 6.56 6.01 11.58
CA ASP A 122 5.40 5.60 10.80
C ASP A 122 4.53 4.51 11.45
N LEU A 123 3.47 4.10 10.73
CA LEU A 123 2.52 3.08 11.22
C LEU A 123 3.15 1.69 11.39
N VAL A 124 4.09 1.28 10.53
CA VAL A 124 4.75 -0.03 10.65
C VAL A 124 5.58 -0.08 11.94
N ASP A 125 6.29 1.00 12.28
CA ASP A 125 7.01 1.10 13.55
C ASP A 125 6.08 0.96 14.76
N VAL A 126 4.93 1.67 14.75
CA VAL A 126 3.93 1.57 15.81
C VAL A 126 3.47 0.13 15.98
N LEU A 127 3.11 -0.53 14.87
CA LEU A 127 2.57 -1.90 14.88
C LEU A 127 3.62 -2.93 15.32
N LEU A 128 4.88 -2.74 14.95
CA LEU A 128 5.99 -3.60 15.39
C LEU A 128 6.28 -3.44 16.88
N LYS A 129 6.18 -2.22 17.43
CA LYS A 129 6.30 -1.99 18.89
C LYS A 129 5.16 -2.67 19.65
N ILE A 130 3.92 -2.52 19.19
CA ILE A 130 2.75 -3.20 19.79
C ILE A 130 2.89 -4.73 19.71
N GLN A 131 3.49 -5.26 18.65
CA GLN A 131 3.76 -6.69 18.52
C GLN A 131 4.76 -7.21 19.56
N GLN A 132 5.70 -6.37 20.01
CA GLN A 132 6.70 -6.72 21.03
C GLN A 132 6.16 -6.59 22.46
N ASP A 133 5.15 -5.76 22.67
CA ASP A 133 4.50 -5.58 23.97
C ASP A 133 3.67 -6.81 24.37
N GLU A 134 3.71 -7.16 25.66
CA GLU A 134 2.87 -8.23 26.22
C GLU A 134 1.41 -7.76 26.34
N THR A 135 0.66 -7.90 25.25
CA THR A 135 -0.78 -7.61 25.19
C THR A 135 -1.62 -8.88 25.34
N GLU A 136 -2.86 -8.75 25.80
CA GLU A 136 -3.81 -9.88 25.92
C GLU A 136 -4.09 -10.53 24.55
N PHE A 137 -3.94 -9.77 23.46
CA PHE A 137 -4.12 -10.20 22.07
C PHE A 137 -2.88 -9.87 21.24
N PRO A 138 -1.85 -10.73 21.25
CA PRO A 138 -0.58 -10.44 20.58
C PRO A 138 -0.78 -10.29 19.07
N LEU A 139 -0.20 -9.21 18.53
CA LEU A 139 -0.34 -8.83 17.14
C LEU A 139 0.56 -9.74 16.27
N THR A 140 -0.03 -10.52 15.36
CA THR A 140 0.76 -11.34 14.43
C THR A 140 1.31 -10.52 13.27
N THR A 141 2.40 -10.95 12.65
CA THR A 141 2.93 -10.33 11.42
C THR A 141 1.85 -10.25 10.33
N GLN A 142 0.96 -11.24 10.26
CA GLN A 142 -0.15 -11.23 9.31
C GLN A 142 -1.16 -10.11 9.61
N ASN A 143 -1.40 -9.80 10.89
CA ASN A 143 -2.24 -8.66 11.26
C ASN A 143 -1.60 -7.34 10.83
N ILE A 144 -0.28 -7.18 11.01
CA ILE A 144 0.46 -5.99 10.54
C ILE A 144 0.30 -5.81 9.03
N LYS A 145 0.58 -6.86 8.24
CA LYS A 145 0.44 -6.84 6.78
C LYS A 145 -0.98 -6.47 6.34
N ALA A 146 -1.99 -7.00 7.01
CA ALA A 146 -3.38 -6.72 6.71
C ALA A 146 -3.74 -5.24 6.99
N VAL A 147 -3.32 -4.68 8.12
CA VAL A 147 -3.56 -3.26 8.46
C VAL A 147 -2.86 -2.35 7.45
N VAL A 148 -1.60 -2.63 7.12
CA VAL A 148 -0.85 -1.87 6.11
C VAL A 148 -1.57 -1.90 4.76
N LEU A 149 -2.05 -3.06 4.31
CA LEU A 149 -2.82 -3.19 3.06
C LEU A 149 -4.11 -2.36 3.10
N VAL A 150 -4.87 -2.41 4.19
CA VAL A 150 -6.10 -1.63 4.36
C VAL A 150 -5.81 -0.13 4.32
N CYS A 151 -4.79 0.32 5.05
CA CYS A 151 -4.41 1.74 5.05
C CYS A 151 -3.90 2.22 3.68
N ALA A 152 -3.11 1.38 2.98
CA ALA A 152 -2.60 1.72 1.66
C ALA A 152 -3.68 1.69 0.55
N SER A 153 -4.75 0.91 0.75
CA SER A 153 -5.88 0.80 -0.18
C SER A 153 -6.96 1.85 0.03
N PHE A 154 -7.05 2.48 1.21
CA PHE A 154 -8.10 3.45 1.57
C PHE A 154 -8.13 4.71 0.67
N ILE A 155 -7.05 4.99 -0.06
CA ILE A 155 -6.90 6.18 -0.90
C ILE A 155 -7.13 5.88 -2.40
N LEU A 156 -7.48 4.63 -2.71
CA LEU A 156 -7.72 4.13 -4.06
C LEU A 156 -9.21 3.95 -4.40
N ASN A 157 -10.12 4.36 -3.49
CA ASN A 157 -11.58 4.45 -3.71
C ASN A 157 -12.06 5.90 -3.63
#